data_AF-A0A3D4I0A4-F1
#
_entry.id   AF-A0A3D4I0A4-F1
#
_cell.length_a   1.000
_cell.length_b   1.000
_cell.length_c   1.000
_cell.angle_alpha   90.00
_cell.angle_beta   90.00
_cell.angle_gamma   90.00
#
_symmetry.space_group_name_H-M   'P 1'
#
loop_
_entity.id
_entity.type
_entity.pdbx_description
1 polymer ?
#
loop_
_entity_poly.entity_id
_entity_poly.type
_entity_poly.pdbx_seq_one_letter_code
_entity_poly.pdbx_strand_id
1 'polypeptide(L)'
;NFCVVDMSNFYLDVLKDRLYVEKADSDGRRAAQTVMFIILDGMTKMIAPILAFTSNEIWTSMPHLDSENKDYVILNDMPKPVEVDADDEFMAKWDKIHLIRNDVKKALEAARKSKVIGSSLDAKVELFCGGTVYDFAESIKDALPELLIVSQVDVVKGGTGEFTG
;
A
#
# COMPACT_ATOMS: atom_id res chain seq x y z
N ASN A 1 -4.23 -1.23 14.35
CA ASN A 1 -3.39 -0.29 13.59
C ASN A 1 -3.07 -0.89 12.22
N PHE A 2 -2.29 -1.98 12.16
CA PHE A 2 -1.92 -2.72 10.93
C PHE A 2 -3.04 -2.94 9.90
N CYS A 3 -4.16 -3.60 10.26
CA CYS A 3 -5.21 -3.92 9.29
C CYS A 3 -5.88 -2.68 8.67
N VAL A 4 -6.00 -1.60 9.44
CA VAL A 4 -6.73 -0.39 9.03
C VAL A 4 -5.81 0.58 8.32
N VAL A 5 -4.67 0.91 8.94
CA VAL A 5 -3.76 1.95 8.45
C VAL A 5 -2.88 1.40 7.33
N ASP A 6 -2.15 0.32 7.60
CA ASP A 6 -1.13 -0.19 6.66
C ASP A 6 -1.78 -0.97 5.54
N MET A 7 -2.68 -1.91 5.87
CA MET A 7 -3.33 -2.76 4.88
C MET A 7 -4.46 -2.03 4.13
N SER A 8 -5.52 -1.63 4.82
CA SER A 8 -6.73 -1.10 4.16
C SER A 8 -6.52 0.29 3.55
N ASN A 9 -5.99 1.26 4.31
CA ASN A 9 -5.91 2.66 3.88
C ASN A 9 -4.75 2.96 2.92
N PHE A 10 -3.80 2.03 2.81
CA PHE A 10 -2.58 2.21 2.02
C PHE A 10 -2.32 1.04 1.09
N TYR A 11 -1.84 -0.10 1.58
CA TYR A 11 -1.28 -1.17 0.76
C TYR A 11 -2.29 -1.74 -0.24
N LEU A 12 -3.47 -2.15 0.23
CA LEU A 12 -4.53 -2.71 -0.62
C LEU A 12 -5.15 -1.67 -1.54
N ASP A 13 -5.11 -0.38 -1.18
CA ASP A 13 -5.67 0.70 -1.99
C ASP A 13 -4.76 1.02 -3.19
N VAL A 14 -3.45 1.09 -2.94
CA VAL A 14 -2.41 1.29 -3.97
C VAL A 14 -2.36 0.13 -4.96
N LEU A 15 -2.49 -1.10 -4.46
CA LEU A 15 -2.33 -2.29 -5.29
C LEU A 15 -3.50 -2.57 -6.24
N LYS A 16 -4.64 -1.88 -6.13
CA LYS A 16 -5.84 -2.16 -6.96
C LYS A 16 -5.51 -2.13 -8.44
N ASP A 17 -4.84 -1.09 -8.91
CA ASP A 17 -4.52 -0.95 -10.33
C ASP A 17 -3.61 -2.08 -10.79
N ARG A 18 -2.59 -2.42 -10.00
CA ARG A 18 -1.69 -3.54 -10.28
C ARG A 18 -2.42 -4.88 -10.35
N LEU A 19 -3.38 -5.12 -9.45
CA LEU A 19 -4.12 -6.37 -9.37
C LEU A 19 -5.19 -6.50 -10.45
N TYR A 20 -5.80 -5.38 -10.87
CA TYR A 20 -6.96 -5.38 -11.76
C TYR A 20 -6.60 -5.11 -13.22
N VAL A 21 -5.51 -4.37 -13.48
CA VAL A 21 -5.14 -3.92 -14.82
C VAL A 21 -3.99 -4.73 -15.40
N GLU A 22 -2.98 -5.07 -14.60
CA GLU A 22 -1.84 -5.82 -15.14
C GLU A 22 -2.21 -7.25 -15.56
N LYS A 23 -1.45 -7.78 -16.52
CA LYS A 23 -1.57 -9.17 -16.97
C LYS A 23 -1.45 -10.12 -15.80
N ALA A 24 -2.18 -11.24 -15.86
CA ALA A 24 -2.22 -12.21 -14.77
C ALA A 24 -0.84 -12.76 -14.36
N ASP A 25 0.09 -12.80 -15.31
CA ASP A 25 1.45 -13.32 -15.19
C ASP A 25 2.52 -12.21 -15.13
N SER A 26 2.15 -10.92 -15.00
CA SER A 26 3.14 -9.86 -14.85
C SER A 26 3.90 -9.97 -13.52
N ASP A 27 5.18 -9.62 -13.55
CA ASP A 27 6.03 -9.63 -12.36
C ASP A 27 5.44 -8.76 -11.24
N GLY A 28 4.91 -7.58 -11.59
CA GLY A 28 4.28 -6.65 -10.64
C GLY A 28 3.09 -7.28 -9.91
N ARG A 29 2.14 -7.85 -10.66
CA ARG A 29 0.95 -8.51 -10.10
C ARG A 29 1.33 -9.74 -9.28
N ARG A 30 2.25 -10.57 -9.77
CA ARG A 30 2.69 -11.78 -9.05
C ARG A 30 3.44 -11.43 -7.76
N ALA A 31 4.25 -10.37 -7.76
CA ALA A 31 4.89 -9.85 -6.55
C ALA A 31 3.84 -9.39 -5.52
N ALA A 32 2.84 -8.61 -5.95
CA ALA A 32 1.76 -8.16 -5.07
C ALA A 32 0.97 -9.32 -4.47
N GLN A 33 0.57 -10.30 -5.29
CA GLN A 33 -0.13 -11.50 -4.84
C GLN A 33 0.70 -12.34 -3.86
N THR A 34 2.01 -12.46 -4.08
CA THR A 34 2.91 -13.21 -3.20
C THR A 34 2.94 -12.59 -1.81
N VAL A 35 3.14 -11.26 -1.71
CA VAL A 35 3.16 -10.57 -0.42
C VAL A 35 1.78 -10.58 0.23
N MET A 36 0.69 -10.42 -0.52
CA MET A 36 -0.68 -10.53 0.01
C MET A 36 -0.95 -11.93 0.58
N PHE A 37 -0.49 -12.98 -0.10
CA PHE A 37 -0.63 -14.36 0.38
C PHE A 37 0.13 -14.56 1.70
N ILE A 38 1.39 -14.12 1.77
CA ILE A 38 2.22 -14.21 2.98
C ILE A 38 1.55 -13.49 4.16
N ILE A 39 1.03 -12.28 3.93
CA ILE A 39 0.33 -11.51 4.97
C ILE A 39 -0.96 -12.22 5.41
N LEU A 40 -1.77 -12.69 4.46
CA LEU A 40 -3.03 -13.39 4.76
C LEU A 40 -2.77 -14.67 5.56
N ASP A 41 -1.82 -15.49 5.13
CA ASP A 41 -1.43 -16.73 5.80
C ASP A 41 -0.98 -16.46 7.25
N GLY A 42 -0.01 -15.56 7.40
CA GLY A 42 0.52 -15.20 8.72
C GLY A 42 -0.55 -14.62 9.64
N MET A 43 -1.38 -13.70 9.13
CA MET A 43 -2.47 -13.12 9.91
C MET A 43 -3.49 -14.17 10.35
N THR A 44 -3.90 -15.06 9.44
CA THR A 44 -4.93 -16.08 9.71
C THR A 44 -4.46 -17.03 10.83
N LYS A 45 -3.19 -17.45 10.79
CA LYS A 45 -2.59 -18.27 11.86
C LYS A 45 -2.45 -17.51 13.18
N MET A 46 -1.98 -16.25 13.14
CA MET A 46 -1.79 -15.45 14.36
C MET A 46 -3.10 -15.15 15.09
N ILE A 47 -4.20 -14.93 14.37
CA ILE A 47 -5.50 -14.59 14.98
C ILE A 47 -6.34 -15.82 15.31
N ALA A 48 -5.99 -17.02 14.82
CA ALA A 48 -6.72 -18.26 15.07
C ALA A 48 -6.98 -18.58 16.56
N PRO A 49 -6.06 -18.32 17.51
CA PRO A 49 -6.31 -18.54 18.93
C PRO A 49 -7.38 -17.61 19.54
N ILE A 50 -7.71 -16.51 18.86
CA ILE A 50 -8.68 -15.50 19.34
C ILE A 50 -10.00 -15.63 18.57
N LEU A 51 -9.91 -15.77 17.24
CA LEU A 51 -11.04 -15.79 16.31
C LEU A 51 -11.13 -17.13 15.58
N ALA A 52 -11.23 -18.23 16.32
CA ALA A 52 -11.10 -19.59 15.78
C ALA A 52 -12.00 -19.88 14.56
N PHE A 53 -13.29 -19.54 14.65
CA PHE A 53 -14.25 -19.80 13.57
C PHE A 53 -13.96 -18.97 12.31
N THR A 54 -13.79 -17.66 12.47
CA THR A 54 -13.49 -16.75 11.35
C THR A 54 -12.16 -17.09 10.70
N SER A 55 -11.14 -17.43 11.49
CA SER A 55 -9.83 -17.83 10.96
C SER A 55 -9.92 -19.13 10.18
N ASN A 56 -10.73 -20.08 10.64
CA ASN A 56 -10.94 -21.33 9.91
C ASN A 56 -11.72 -21.14 8.61
N GLU A 57 -12.70 -20.24 8.59
CA GLU A 57 -13.43 -19.88 7.36
C GLU A 57 -12.50 -19.26 6.31
N ILE A 58 -11.62 -18.33 6.74
CA ILE A 58 -10.58 -17.76 5.89
C ILE A 58 -9.65 -18.87 5.37
N TRP A 59 -9.18 -19.73 6.27
CA TRP A 59 -8.29 -20.86 5.96
C TRP A 59 -8.87 -21.73 4.85
N THR A 60 -10.13 -22.15 4.97
CA THR A 60 -10.78 -22.99 3.95
C THR A 60 -10.98 -22.31 2.60
N SER A 61 -10.85 -20.98 2.53
CA SER A 61 -11.09 -20.16 1.34
C SER A 61 -9.81 -19.67 0.65
N MET A 62 -8.63 -19.98 1.19
CA MET A 62 -7.35 -19.51 0.66
C MET A 62 -6.50 -20.66 0.10
N PRO A 63 -5.53 -20.39 -0.80
CA PRO A 63 -4.52 -21.39 -1.15
C PRO A 63 -3.64 -21.73 0.06
N HIS A 64 -2.95 -22.86 0.01
CA HIS A 64 -2.05 -23.34 1.07
C HIS A 64 -0.73 -23.81 0.50
N LEU A 65 0.32 -23.80 1.33
CA LEU A 65 1.57 -24.48 1.02
C LEU A 65 1.38 -26.00 1.12
N ASP A 66 2.17 -26.76 0.36
CA ASP A 66 2.07 -28.23 0.36
C ASP A 66 2.44 -28.86 1.72
N SER A 67 3.18 -28.13 2.56
CA SER A 67 3.56 -28.57 3.91
C SER A 67 2.46 -28.41 4.96
N GLU A 68 1.33 -27.80 4.61
CA GLU A 68 0.31 -27.37 5.59
C GLU A 68 -0.89 -28.30 5.65
N ASN A 69 -1.49 -28.38 6.84
CA ASN A 69 -2.79 -29.00 7.01
C ASN A 69 -3.89 -28.05 6.51
N LYS A 70 -4.58 -28.45 5.44
CA LYS A 70 -5.61 -27.64 4.76
C LYS A 70 -6.97 -27.70 5.44
N ASP A 71 -7.21 -28.68 6.32
CA ASP A 71 -8.52 -28.89 6.94
C ASP A 71 -8.79 -27.84 8.03
N TYR A 72 -7.76 -27.53 8.84
CA TYR A 72 -7.91 -26.63 9.97
C TYR A 72 -6.66 -25.78 10.24
N VAL A 73 -6.83 -24.46 10.38
CA VAL A 73 -5.73 -23.54 10.68
C VAL A 73 -5.00 -23.89 11.98
N ILE A 74 -5.73 -24.35 13.00
CA ILE A 74 -5.18 -24.66 14.33
C ILE A 74 -4.24 -25.87 14.36
N LEU A 75 -4.20 -26.66 13.27
CA LEU A 75 -3.30 -27.81 13.12
C LEU A 75 -1.96 -27.44 12.47
N ASN A 76 -1.72 -26.14 12.25
CA ASN A 76 -0.50 -25.61 11.65
C ASN A 76 0.31 -24.79 12.66
N ASP A 77 1.62 -24.70 12.43
CA ASP A 77 2.51 -23.90 13.25
C ASP A 77 2.24 -22.39 13.08
N MET A 78 2.62 -21.62 14.11
CA MET A 78 2.67 -20.15 14.02
C MET A 78 3.59 -19.70 12.88
N PRO A 79 3.28 -18.58 12.22
CA PRO A 79 4.09 -18.11 11.10
C PRO A 79 5.49 -17.76 11.57
N LYS A 80 6.47 -18.14 10.77
CA LYS A 80 7.87 -17.73 10.98
C LYS A 80 8.05 -16.30 10.49
N PRO A 81 8.93 -15.51 11.13
CA PRO A 81 9.31 -14.21 10.60
C PRO A 81 9.83 -14.36 9.17
N VAL A 82 9.37 -13.47 8.28
CA VAL A 82 9.93 -13.35 6.94
C VAL A 82 11.10 -12.39 7.03
N GLU A 83 12.28 -12.85 6.62
CA GLU A 83 13.44 -11.98 6.50
C GLU A 83 13.23 -11.05 5.31
N VAL A 84 13.14 -9.75 5.59
CA VAL A 84 13.07 -8.70 4.58
C VAL A 84 14.25 -7.78 4.83
N ASP A 85 14.97 -7.44 3.76
CA ASP A 85 16.02 -6.44 3.81
C ASP A 85 15.38 -5.05 3.90
N ALA A 86 15.15 -4.60 5.13
CA ALA A 86 14.54 -3.32 5.46
C ALA A 86 15.36 -2.67 6.57
N ASP A 87 16.36 -1.88 6.17
CA ASP A 87 17.19 -1.09 7.07
C ASP A 87 16.53 0.24 7.46
N ASP A 88 17.20 0.99 8.34
CA ASP A 88 16.71 2.28 8.81
C ASP A 88 16.54 3.29 7.65
N GLU A 89 17.35 3.19 6.60
CA GLU A 89 17.25 4.05 5.41
C GLU A 89 15.99 3.73 4.59
N PHE A 90 15.67 2.45 4.42
CA PHE A 90 14.45 1.99 3.77
C PHE A 90 13.21 2.46 4.54
N MET A 91 13.21 2.32 5.86
CA MET A 91 12.11 2.79 6.70
C MET A 91 11.94 4.31 6.62
N ALA A 92 13.04 5.07 6.73
CA ALA A 92 13.02 6.53 6.61
C ALA A 92 12.56 7.01 5.22
N LYS A 93 12.84 6.25 4.16
CA LYS A 93 12.29 6.51 2.82
C LYS A 93 10.76 6.39 2.81
N TRP A 94 10.21 5.32 3.36
CA TRP A 94 8.76 5.11 3.40
C TRP A 94 8.04 6.11 4.30
N ASP A 95 8.64 6.50 5.42
CA ASP A 95 8.10 7.57 6.27
C ASP A 95 7.91 8.88 5.49
N LYS A 96 8.91 9.28 4.68
CA LYS A 96 8.80 10.46 3.82
C LYS A 96 7.71 10.31 2.75
N ILE A 97 7.55 9.13 2.16
CA ILE A 97 6.46 8.84 1.20
C ILE A 97 5.10 9.03 1.88
N HIS A 98 4.93 8.51 3.10
CA HIS A 98 3.69 8.65 3.85
C HIS A 98 3.38 10.10 4.20
N LEU A 99 4.38 10.91 4.54
CA LEU A 99 4.21 12.35 4.78
C LEU A 99 3.68 13.07 3.54
N ILE A 100 4.34 12.89 2.39
CA ILE A 100 3.90 13.49 1.11
C ILE A 100 2.46 13.04 0.80
N ARG A 101 2.16 11.75 0.93
CA ARG A 101 0.81 11.23 0.66
C ARG A 101 -0.25 11.83 1.58
N ASN A 102 0.06 12.06 2.86
CA ASN A 102 -0.89 12.65 3.79
C ASN A 102 -1.27 14.08 3.38
N ASP A 103 -0.30 14.86 2.91
CA ASP A 103 -0.56 16.23 2.46
C ASP A 103 -1.30 16.28 1.13
N VAL A 104 -0.94 15.41 0.18
CA VAL A 104 -1.69 15.26 -1.07
C VAL A 104 -3.12 14.81 -0.81
N LYS A 105 -3.35 13.87 0.11
CA LYS A 105 -4.72 13.44 0.49
C LYS A 105 -5.55 14.62 0.99
N LYS A 106 -4.99 15.50 1.82
CA LYS A 106 -5.69 16.71 2.30
C LYS A 106 -6.03 17.66 1.13
N ALA A 107 -5.10 17.86 0.19
CA ALA A 107 -5.32 18.68 -0.98
C ALA A 107 -6.42 18.10 -1.90
N LEU A 108 -6.39 16.79 -2.16
CA LEU A 108 -7.42 16.10 -2.94
C LEU A 108 -8.80 16.16 -2.26
N GLU A 109 -8.86 16.04 -0.94
CA GLU A 109 -10.11 16.21 -0.18
C GLU A 109 -10.66 17.64 -0.28
N ALA A 110 -9.80 18.66 -0.28
CA ALA A 110 -10.22 20.04 -0.51
C ALA A 110 -10.78 20.22 -1.93
N ALA A 111 -10.12 19.66 -2.94
CA ALA A 111 -10.57 19.68 -4.34
C ALA A 111 -11.90 18.94 -4.55
N ARG A 112 -12.14 17.82 -3.85
CA ARG A 112 -13.44 17.13 -3.84
C ARG A 112 -14.55 17.99 -3.25
N LYS A 113 -14.27 18.66 -2.11
CA LYS A 113 -15.23 19.54 -1.44
C LYS A 113 -15.61 20.74 -2.30
N SER A 114 -14.66 21.29 -3.05
CA SER A 114 -14.91 22.36 -4.04
C SER A 114 -15.49 21.85 -5.37
N LYS A 115 -15.74 20.54 -5.49
CA LYS A 115 -16.28 19.86 -6.68
C LYS A 115 -15.42 20.02 -7.93
N VAL A 116 -14.11 20.22 -7.76
CA VAL A 116 -13.15 20.28 -8.87
C VAL A 116 -12.88 18.88 -9.42
N ILE A 117 -12.82 17.87 -8.54
CA ILE A 117 -12.63 16.46 -8.91
C ILE A 117 -13.69 15.57 -8.25
N GLY A 118 -14.00 14.42 -8.86
CA GLY A 118 -14.83 13.38 -8.25
C GLY A 118 -13.98 12.30 -7.59
N SER A 119 -13.08 11.70 -8.36
CA SER A 119 -12.11 10.69 -7.93
C SER A 119 -10.70 11.29 -7.83
N SER A 120 -9.80 10.63 -7.07
CA SER A 120 -8.37 11.00 -7.09
C SER A 120 -7.77 10.82 -8.49
N LEU A 121 -8.27 9.84 -9.26
CA LEU A 121 -7.81 9.58 -10.63
C LEU A 121 -8.20 10.70 -11.61
N ASP A 122 -9.12 11.59 -11.26
CA ASP A 122 -9.45 12.76 -12.10
C ASP A 122 -8.41 13.88 -11.94
N ALA A 123 -7.42 13.73 -11.06
CA ALA A 123 -6.45 14.76 -10.72
C ALA A 123 -5.09 14.57 -11.40
N LYS A 124 -4.50 15.71 -11.79
CA LYS A 124 -3.05 15.89 -11.93
C LYS A 124 -2.57 16.65 -10.68
N VAL A 125 -1.57 16.13 -9.99
CA VAL A 125 -0.99 16.77 -8.80
C VAL A 125 0.33 17.45 -9.17
N GLU A 126 0.48 18.72 -8.82
CA GLU A 126 1.76 19.43 -8.92
C GLU A 126 2.35 19.59 -7.51
N LEU A 127 3.48 18.94 -7.27
CA LEU A 127 4.20 18.96 -6.00
C LEU A 127 5.30 20.01 -6.05
N PHE A 128 5.03 21.15 -5.43
CA PHE A 128 6.02 22.22 -5.26
C PHE A 128 6.91 21.89 -4.06
N CYS A 129 8.18 21.59 -4.30
CA CYS A 129 9.13 21.18 -3.26
C CYS A 129 10.43 22.00 -3.35
N GLY A 130 11.05 22.23 -2.19
CA GLY A 130 12.35 22.90 -2.07
C GLY A 130 13.41 22.01 -1.44
N GLY A 131 14.69 22.30 -1.72
CA GLY A 131 15.83 21.65 -1.08
C GLY A 131 15.80 20.12 -1.18
N THR A 132 16.10 19.45 -0.07
CA THR A 132 16.22 17.98 0.02
C THR A 132 14.90 17.26 -0.24
N VAL A 133 13.74 17.91 -0.03
CA VAL A 133 12.43 17.31 -0.32
C VAL A 133 12.19 17.23 -1.82
N TYR A 134 12.65 18.23 -2.58
CA TYR A 134 12.61 18.19 -4.05
C TYR A 134 13.46 17.04 -4.58
N ASP A 135 14.72 16.94 -4.13
CA ASP A 135 15.63 15.88 -4.58
C ASP A 135 15.06 14.49 -4.26
N PHE A 136 14.42 14.35 -3.10
CA PHE A 136 13.72 13.12 -2.72
C PHE A 136 12.51 12.82 -3.60
N ALA A 137 11.58 13.76 -3.76
CA ALA A 137 10.37 13.57 -4.55
C ALA A 137 10.71 13.27 -6.02
N GLU A 138 11.71 13.96 -6.58
CA GLU A 138 12.22 13.72 -7.94
C GLU A 138 12.79 12.29 -8.07
N SER A 139 13.49 11.77 -7.05
CA SER A 139 14.06 10.42 -7.06
C SER A 139 13.03 9.29 -7.12
N ILE A 140 11.77 9.55 -6.74
CA ILE A 140 10.67 8.58 -6.73
C ILE A 140 9.52 8.96 -7.67
N LYS A 141 9.72 9.96 -8.54
CA LYS A 141 8.64 10.59 -9.31
C LYS A 141 7.79 9.61 -10.11
N ASP A 142 8.41 8.59 -10.70
CA ASP A 142 7.73 7.60 -11.54
C ASP A 142 6.78 6.71 -10.74
N ALA A 143 7.03 6.54 -9.44
CA ALA A 143 6.17 5.78 -8.53
C ALA A 143 5.06 6.65 -7.89
N LEU A 144 5.18 7.99 -7.93
CA LEU A 144 4.24 8.88 -7.25
C LEU A 144 2.79 8.76 -7.74
N PRO A 145 2.47 8.63 -9.04
CA PRO A 145 1.08 8.48 -9.47
C PRO A 145 0.39 7.27 -8.83
N GLU A 146 1.06 6.12 -8.79
CA GLU A 146 0.57 4.90 -8.13
C GLU A 146 0.47 5.09 -6.61
N LEU A 147 1.53 5.63 -5.99
CA LEU A 147 1.58 5.87 -4.55
C LEU A 147 0.59 6.93 -4.05
N LEU A 148 0.10 7.81 -4.91
CA LEU A 148 -0.88 8.85 -4.57
C LEU A 148 -2.28 8.53 -5.11
N ILE A 149 -2.40 7.52 -5.97
CA ILE A 149 -3.63 7.08 -6.64
C ILE A 149 -4.22 8.23 -7.47
N VAL A 150 -3.40 8.85 -8.31
CA VAL A 150 -3.78 9.97 -9.19
C VAL A 150 -3.32 9.68 -10.61
N SER A 151 -3.92 10.35 -11.60
CA SER A 151 -3.55 10.10 -13.01
C SER A 151 -2.14 10.56 -13.34
N GLN A 152 -1.70 11.69 -12.78
CA GLN A 152 -0.41 12.31 -13.09
C GLN A 152 0.15 13.07 -11.91
N VAL A 153 1.47 13.12 -11.81
CA VAL A 153 2.21 13.90 -10.81
C VAL A 153 3.38 14.60 -11.46
N ASP A 154 3.49 15.91 -11.28
CA ASP A 154 4.66 16.70 -11.65
C ASP A 154 5.36 17.20 -10.38
N VAL A 155 6.68 17.02 -10.29
CA VAL A 155 7.49 17.56 -9.21
C VAL A 155 8.14 18.86 -9.69
N VAL A 156 7.79 19.98 -9.03
CA VAL A 156 8.21 21.32 -9.42
C VAL A 156 9.14 21.90 -8.36
N LYS A 157 10.25 22.49 -8.81
CA LYS A 157 11.24 23.08 -7.91
C LYS A 157 10.81 24.47 -7.44
N GLY A 158 10.63 24.63 -6.13
CA GLY A 158 10.14 25.87 -5.51
C GLY A 158 8.66 26.13 -5.81
N GLY A 159 8.17 27.33 -5.49
CA GLY A 159 6.76 27.70 -5.69
C GLY A 159 5.85 27.41 -4.48
N THR A 160 4.55 27.65 -4.65
CA THR A 160 3.52 27.44 -3.63
C THR A 160 2.28 26.85 -4.29
N GLY A 161 1.79 25.73 -3.77
CA GLY A 161 0.52 25.13 -4.19
C GLY A 161 -0.68 25.71 -3.45
N GLU A 162 -1.88 25.28 -3.85
CA GLU A 162 -3.15 25.64 -3.19
C GLU A 162 -3.25 25.10 -1.75
N PHE A 163 -2.48 24.05 -1.46
CA PHE A 163 -2.31 23.48 -0.12
C PHE A 163 -0.83 23.53 0.27
N THR A 164 -0.56 23.85 1.54
CA THR A 164 0.80 23.81 2.13
C THR A 164 0.75 22.94 3.38
N GLY A 165 1.58 21.89 3.40
CA GLY A 165 1.75 20.93 4.50
C GLY A 165 3.03 21.17 5.27
#